data_AF-A0A963E0S3-F1
#
_entry.id   AF-A0A963E0S3-F1
#
_cell.length_a   1.000
_cell.length_b   1.000
_cell.length_c   1.000
_cell.angle_alpha   90.00
_cell.angle_beta   90.00
_cell.angle_gamma   90.00
#
_symmetry.space_group_name_H-M   'P 1'
#
loop_
_entity.id
_entity.type
_entity.pdbx_description
1 polymer ?
#
loop_
_entity_poly.entity_id
_entity_poly.type
_entity_poly.pdbx_seq_one_letter_code
_entity_poly.pdbx_strand_id
1 'polypeptide(L)'
;LDEIAIMTRAGPARLLGLADRGHLASGAAADIAVYREAGDAETMFTTPEHVFKDGLRVAHRGRITASPVGATHVVEPAFDRTVEKHLKAHHDAHGSVRFEHLAISRDELAECSRCGKVHVVPCSAGGGD
;
A
#
# COMPACT_ATOMS: atom_id res chain seq x y z
N LEU A 1 -14.42 -0.68 -20.70
CA LEU A 1 -14.06 -0.22 -19.34
C LEU A 1 -13.16 -1.22 -18.62
N ASP A 2 -13.30 -2.53 -18.87
CA ASP A 2 -12.52 -3.58 -18.21
C ASP A 2 -11.00 -3.41 -18.34
N GLU A 3 -10.48 -3.09 -19.53
CA GLU A 3 -9.03 -2.85 -19.72
C GLU A 3 -8.51 -1.70 -18.86
N ILE A 4 -9.31 -0.65 -18.64
CA ILE A 4 -8.95 0.47 -17.76
C ILE A 4 -8.91 0.00 -16.31
N ALA A 5 -9.86 -0.84 -15.88
CA ALA A 5 -9.83 -1.44 -14.54
C ALA A 5 -8.62 -2.36 -14.37
N ILE A 6 -8.25 -3.13 -15.40
CA ILE A 6 -7.04 -3.97 -15.37
C ILE A 6 -5.78 -3.11 -15.27
N MET A 7 -5.61 -2.14 -16.16
CA MET A 7 -4.42 -1.28 -16.23
C MET A 7 -4.20 -0.51 -14.93
N THR A 8 -5.28 -0.08 -14.28
CA THR A 8 -5.17 0.88 -13.21
C THR A 8 -5.41 0.30 -11.81
N ARG A 9 -6.01 -0.90 -11.68
CA ARG A 9 -6.39 -1.57 -10.40
C ARG A 9 -5.87 -3.00 -10.35
N ALA A 10 -6.43 -3.92 -11.13
CA ALA A 10 -6.17 -5.35 -10.99
C ALA A 10 -4.71 -5.73 -11.31
N GLY A 11 -4.14 -5.16 -12.37
CA GLY A 11 -2.73 -5.37 -12.76
C GLY A 11 -1.76 -4.89 -11.68
N PRO A 12 -1.81 -3.62 -11.23
CA PRO A 12 -0.97 -3.12 -10.15
C PRO A 12 -1.09 -3.91 -8.84
N ALA A 13 -2.31 -4.26 -8.40
CA ALA A 13 -2.50 -5.03 -7.16
C ALA A 13 -1.86 -6.41 -7.25
N ARG A 14 -2.03 -7.12 -8.38
CA ARG A 14 -1.41 -8.42 -8.63
C ARG A 14 0.11 -8.32 -8.68
N LEU A 15 0.65 -7.29 -9.33
CA LEU A 15 2.09 -7.06 -9.44
C LEU A 15 2.74 -6.85 -8.06
N LEU A 16 2.05 -6.16 -7.14
CA LEU A 16 2.51 -5.91 -5.78
C LEU A 16 2.20 -7.05 -4.79
N GLY A 17 1.50 -8.11 -5.21
CA GLY A 17 1.10 -9.22 -4.34
C GLY A 17 -0.02 -8.88 -3.34
N LEU A 18 -0.80 -7.82 -3.59
CA LEU A 18 -1.89 -7.39 -2.72
C LEU A 18 -3.17 -8.18 -3.02
N ALA A 19 -3.26 -9.39 -2.46
CA ALA A 19 -4.32 -10.35 -2.77
C ALA A 19 -5.74 -9.91 -2.38
N ASP A 20 -5.91 -8.95 -1.47
CA ASP A 20 -7.20 -8.39 -1.04
C ASP A 20 -7.56 -7.08 -1.76
N ARG A 21 -6.77 -6.63 -2.75
CA ARG A 21 -6.94 -5.34 -3.43
C ARG A 21 -7.05 -5.53 -4.95
N GLY A 22 -7.57 -4.49 -5.62
CA GLY A 22 -7.66 -4.44 -7.08
C GLY A 22 -8.83 -5.22 -7.70
N HIS A 23 -9.70 -5.81 -6.88
CA HIS A 23 -10.92 -6.49 -7.31
C HIS A 23 -12.07 -6.26 -6.31
N LEU A 24 -13.29 -6.67 -6.69
CA LEU A 24 -14.51 -6.51 -5.88
C LEU A 24 -15.13 -7.84 -5.43
N ALA A 25 -14.43 -8.96 -5.59
CA ALA A 25 -14.86 -10.25 -5.06
C ALA A 25 -14.96 -10.24 -3.52
N SER A 26 -15.79 -11.12 -2.96
CA SER A 26 -15.93 -11.26 -1.50
C SER A 26 -14.59 -11.56 -0.84
N GLY A 27 -14.32 -10.94 0.31
CA GLY A 27 -13.02 -10.98 0.99
C GLY A 27 -12.02 -9.90 0.57
N ALA A 28 -12.29 -9.15 -0.51
CA ALA A 28 -11.53 -7.95 -0.84
C ALA A 28 -11.75 -6.86 0.21
N ALA A 29 -10.76 -5.98 0.37
CA ALA A 29 -10.99 -4.74 1.09
C ALA A 29 -11.99 -3.86 0.36
N ALA A 30 -12.83 -3.16 1.12
CA ALA A 30 -13.88 -2.27 0.59
C ALA A 30 -13.32 -0.92 0.13
N ASP A 31 -12.31 -0.96 -0.75
CA ASP A 31 -11.76 0.18 -1.48
C ASP A 31 -12.45 0.30 -2.84
N ILE A 32 -13.41 1.22 -2.95
CA ILE A 32 -14.35 1.28 -4.07
C ILE A 32 -14.41 2.69 -4.63
N ALA A 33 -14.27 2.84 -5.94
CA ALA A 33 -14.54 4.08 -6.66
C ALA A 33 -15.75 3.89 -7.58
N VAL A 34 -16.75 4.77 -7.43
CA VAL A 34 -17.97 4.78 -8.25
C VAL A 34 -17.95 6.03 -9.11
N TYR A 35 -18.09 5.85 -10.42
CA TYR A 35 -18.13 6.93 -11.39
C TYR A 35 -19.52 6.99 -12.02
N ARG A 36 -20.01 8.21 -12.29
CA ARG A 36 -21.21 8.40 -13.11
C ARG A 36 -20.80 8.31 -14.57
N GLU A 37 -21.52 7.52 -15.36
CA GLU A 37 -21.29 7.47 -16.80
C GLU A 37 -21.44 8.86 -17.43
N ALA A 38 -20.48 9.21 -18.28
CA ALA A 38 -20.47 10.43 -19.07
C ALA A 38 -19.95 10.10 -20.47
N GLY A 39 -20.34 10.89 -21.48
CA GLY A 39 -19.85 10.69 -22.85
C GLY A 39 -18.36 10.99 -23.03
N ASP A 40 -17.80 11.79 -22.12
CA ASP A 40 -16.37 12.12 -22.07
C ASP A 40 -15.68 11.39 -20.90
N ALA A 41 -14.65 10.62 -21.22
CA ALA A 41 -13.92 9.80 -20.24
C ALA A 41 -13.09 10.66 -19.28
N GLU A 42 -12.55 11.79 -19.73
CA GLU A 42 -11.78 12.71 -18.89
C GLU A 42 -12.67 13.27 -17.77
N THR A 43 -13.85 13.77 -18.13
CA THR A 43 -14.86 14.25 -17.17
C THR A 43 -15.27 13.14 -16.19
N MET A 44 -15.54 11.94 -16.70
CA MET A 44 -15.94 10.79 -15.88
C MET A 44 -14.90 10.47 -14.80
N PHE A 45 -13.63 10.31 -15.17
CA PHE A 45 -12.60 9.85 -14.23
C PHE A 45 -12.03 10.96 -13.34
N THR A 46 -12.19 12.23 -13.73
CA THR A 46 -11.77 13.38 -12.91
C THR A 46 -12.58 13.50 -11.62
N THR A 47 -13.89 13.23 -11.66
CA THR A 47 -14.80 13.44 -10.52
C THR A 47 -15.58 12.18 -10.17
N PRO A 48 -15.07 11.30 -9.29
CA PRO A 48 -15.84 10.15 -8.80
C PRO A 48 -17.09 10.62 -8.03
N GLU A 49 -18.21 9.91 -8.22
CA GLU A 49 -19.45 10.14 -7.47
C GLU A 49 -19.27 9.69 -6.01
N HIS A 50 -18.61 8.56 -5.79
CA HIS A 50 -18.26 8.05 -4.45
C HIS A 50 -16.88 7.42 -4.43
N VAL A 51 -16.16 7.61 -3.33
CA VAL A 51 -14.93 6.86 -3.01
C VAL A 51 -15.03 6.33 -1.60
N PHE A 52 -14.78 5.03 -1.45
CA PHE A 52 -14.73 4.33 -0.17
C PHE A 52 -13.31 3.82 0.09
N LYS A 53 -12.87 3.95 1.34
CA LYS A 53 -11.65 3.35 1.87
C LYS A 53 -12.04 2.44 3.02
N ASP A 54 -11.74 1.15 2.90
CA ASP A 54 -12.09 0.12 3.88
C ASP A 54 -13.56 0.24 4.37
N GLY A 55 -14.48 0.55 3.45
CA GLY A 55 -15.91 0.70 3.70
C GLY A 55 -16.36 2.09 4.18
N LEU A 56 -15.44 2.99 4.54
CA LEU A 56 -15.75 4.37 4.90
C LEU A 56 -15.77 5.26 3.66
N ARG A 57 -16.85 6.04 3.46
CA ARG A 57 -16.90 7.02 2.37
C ARG A 57 -15.97 8.20 2.63
N VAL A 58 -14.89 8.28 1.86
CA VAL A 58 -13.86 9.33 1.96
C VAL A 58 -14.04 10.46 0.97
N ALA A 59 -14.79 10.24 -0.13
CA ALA A 59 -15.17 11.31 -1.05
C ALA A 59 -16.58 11.12 -1.60
N HIS A 60 -17.23 12.24 -1.92
CA HIS A 60 -18.50 12.29 -2.62
C HIS A 60 -18.53 13.47 -3.59
N ARG A 61 -18.85 13.20 -4.87
CA ARG A 61 -18.88 14.19 -5.96
C ARG A 61 -17.58 15.01 -6.02
N GLY A 62 -16.45 14.31 -6.03
CA GLY A 62 -15.11 14.91 -6.02
C GLY A 62 -14.69 15.65 -4.75
N ARG A 63 -15.56 15.79 -3.73
CA ARG A 63 -15.20 16.43 -2.46
C ARG A 63 -14.81 15.41 -1.43
N ILE A 64 -13.68 15.62 -0.75
CA ILE A 64 -13.25 14.79 0.38
C ILE A 64 -14.20 15.01 1.56
N THR A 65 -14.76 13.92 2.10
CA THR A 65 -15.70 13.92 3.22
C THR A 65 -15.12 13.32 4.50
N ALA A 66 -14.04 12.54 4.40
CA ALA A 66 -13.32 11.98 5.54
C ALA A 66 -11.86 11.72 5.17
N SER A 67 -10.97 11.78 6.16
CA SER A 67 -9.55 11.47 6.01
C SER A 67 -9.12 10.50 7.12
N PRO A 68 -9.51 9.21 7.02
CA PRO A 68 -9.08 8.20 7.98
C PRO A 68 -7.56 8.01 7.90
N VAL A 69 -6.96 7.58 9.00
CA VAL A 69 -5.56 7.14 8.98
C VAL A 69 -5.47 5.87 8.13
N GLY A 70 -4.53 5.87 7.17
CA GLY A 70 -4.28 4.73 6.31
C GLY A 70 -3.52 3.61 7.01
N ALA A 71 -3.02 2.67 6.22
CA ALA A 71 -2.23 1.56 6.70
C ALA A 71 -0.94 1.39 5.89
N THR A 72 0.13 1.00 6.57
CA THR A 72 1.43 0.75 5.96
C THR A 72 1.57 -0.74 5.69
N HIS A 73 1.85 -1.11 4.44
CA HIS A 73 2.06 -2.50 4.05
C HIS A 73 3.56 -2.81 4.12
N VAL A 74 3.93 -3.88 4.82
CA VAL A 74 5.31 -4.31 5.03
C VAL A 74 5.46 -5.79 4.69
N VAL A 75 6.67 -6.22 4.37
CA VAL A 75 7.05 -7.63 4.29
C VAL A 75 8.04 -7.94 5.41
N GLU A 76 7.99 -9.15 5.95
CA GLU A 76 8.89 -9.60 7.02
C GLU A 76 9.63 -10.88 6.59
N PRO A 77 10.50 -10.81 5.56
CA PRO A 77 11.27 -11.96 5.13
C PRO A 77 12.29 -12.37 6.21
N ALA A 78 12.52 -13.68 6.35
CA ALA A 78 13.64 -14.16 7.13
C ALA A 78 14.96 -13.80 6.41
N PHE A 79 15.97 -13.40 7.20
CA PHE A 79 17.32 -13.12 6.70
C PHE A 79 18.36 -13.61 7.71
N ASP A 80 19.59 -13.83 7.24
CA ASP A 80 20.70 -14.20 8.11
C ASP A 80 21.22 -12.98 8.89
N ARG A 81 21.03 -13.00 10.21
CA ARG A 81 21.48 -11.92 11.11
C ARG A 81 23.00 -11.72 11.13
N THR A 82 23.80 -12.67 10.65
CA THR A 82 25.26 -12.47 10.53
C THR A 82 25.62 -11.32 9.59
N VAL A 83 24.72 -10.95 8.66
CA VAL A 83 24.89 -9.80 7.75
C VAL A 83 25.06 -8.48 8.51
N GLU A 84 24.42 -8.34 9.67
CA GLU A 84 24.47 -7.11 10.47
C GLU A 84 25.89 -6.78 10.94
N LYS A 85 26.73 -7.80 11.18
CA LYS A 85 28.14 -7.58 11.55
C LYS A 85 28.91 -6.90 10.43
N HIS A 86 28.69 -7.34 9.20
CA HIS A 86 29.33 -6.76 8.01
C HIS A 86 28.80 -5.36 7.74
N LEU A 87 27.48 -5.16 7.82
CA LEU A 87 26.85 -3.85 7.62
C LEU A 87 27.33 -2.84 8.65
N LYS A 88 27.44 -3.24 9.93
CA LYS A 88 27.95 -2.38 11.00
C LYS A 88 29.40 -1.96 10.75
N ALA A 89 30.30 -2.91 10.45
CA ALA A 89 31.70 -2.59 10.19
C ALA A 89 31.86 -1.63 9.00
N HIS A 90 31.08 -1.83 7.93
CA HIS A 90 31.09 -0.94 6.77
C HIS A 90 30.56 0.46 7.13
N HIS A 91 29.45 0.54 7.87
CA HIS A 91 28.85 1.81 8.24
C HIS A 91 29.70 2.61 9.23
N ASP A 92 30.38 1.94 10.16
CA ASP A 92 31.31 2.62 11.09
C ASP A 92 32.52 3.23 10.35
N ALA A 93 32.95 2.63 9.24
CA ALA A 93 34.08 3.12 8.44
C ALA A 93 33.70 4.22 7.42
N HIS A 94 32.46 4.23 6.94
CA HIS A 94 32.06 5.04 5.79
C HIS A 94 30.77 5.86 5.97
N GLY A 95 29.99 5.58 7.02
CA GLY A 95 28.74 6.24 7.32
C GLY A 95 28.92 7.53 8.10
N SER A 96 27.87 8.36 8.10
CA SER A 96 27.79 9.60 8.89
C SER A 96 26.96 9.46 10.16
N VAL A 97 26.29 8.33 10.36
CA VAL A 97 25.48 8.01 11.54
C VAL A 97 25.86 6.64 12.09
N ARG A 98 25.34 6.30 13.27
CA ARG A 98 25.53 4.96 13.86
C ARG A 98 24.62 3.95 13.16
N PHE A 99 25.11 2.74 12.90
CA PHE A 99 24.32 1.68 12.27
C PHE A 99 23.02 1.40 13.04
N GLU A 100 23.07 1.50 14.37
CA GLU A 100 21.90 1.31 15.25
C GLU A 100 20.73 2.27 14.96
N HIS A 101 20.98 3.41 14.30
CA HIS A 101 19.97 4.41 13.97
C HIS A 101 19.39 4.26 12.55
N LEU A 102 19.81 3.25 11.79
CA LEU A 102 19.32 3.03 10.42
C LEU A 102 18.01 2.22 10.38
N ALA A 103 17.82 1.33 11.35
CA ALA A 103 16.65 0.48 11.39
C ALA A 103 15.45 1.26 11.92
N ILE A 104 14.38 1.31 11.14
CA ILE A 104 13.09 1.87 11.58
C ILE A 104 12.44 0.86 12.52
N SER A 105 12.32 1.22 13.79
CA SER A 105 11.62 0.41 14.79
C SER A 105 10.11 0.38 14.54
N ARG A 106 9.40 -0.55 15.19
CA ARG A 106 7.94 -0.60 15.11
C ARG A 106 7.27 0.64 15.70
N ASP A 107 7.85 1.21 16.75
CA ASP A 107 7.31 2.41 17.41
C ASP A 107 7.48 3.64 16.52
N GLU A 108 8.66 3.80 15.88
CA GLU A 108 8.88 4.85 14.88
C GLU A 108 7.94 4.68 13.67
N LEU A 109 7.78 3.45 13.18
CA LEU A 109 6.86 3.18 12.08
C LEU A 109 5.43 3.55 12.44
N ALA A 110 4.99 3.23 13.66
CA ALA A 110 3.67 3.59 14.17
C ALA A 110 3.52 5.11 14.26
N GLU A 111 4.48 5.81 14.86
CA GLU A 111 4.46 7.27 15.00
C GLU A 111 4.42 7.98 13.63
N CYS A 112 5.31 7.61 12.71
CA CYS A 112 5.36 8.15 11.35
C CYS A 112 4.07 7.86 10.56
N SER A 113 3.39 6.74 10.86
CA SER A 113 2.14 6.34 10.19
C SER A 113 0.88 6.87 10.91
N ARG A 114 1.01 7.83 11.83
CA ARG A 114 -0.10 8.34 12.67
C ARG A 114 -0.84 7.23 13.42
N CYS A 115 -0.10 6.25 13.90
CA CYS A 115 -0.57 5.02 14.53
C CYS A 115 -1.55 4.22 13.64
N GLY A 116 -1.39 4.33 12.32
CA GLY A 116 -2.11 3.53 11.33
C GLY A 116 -1.81 2.05 11.47
N LYS A 117 -2.70 1.22 10.90
CA LYS A 117 -2.50 -0.25 10.90
C LYS A 117 -1.24 -0.60 10.11
N VAL A 118 -0.51 -1.61 10.56
CA VAL A 118 0.56 -2.23 9.78
C VAL A 118 0.04 -3.54 9.21
N HIS A 119 0.00 -3.65 7.89
CA HIS A 119 -0.38 -4.88 7.19
C HIS A 119 0.87 -5.64 6.80
N VAL A 120 1.12 -6.79 7.44
CA VAL A 120 2.18 -7.70 7.01
C VAL A 120 1.68 -8.49 5.81
N VAL A 121 2.25 -8.21 4.63
CA VAL A 121 1.97 -8.93 3.40
C VAL A 121 2.81 -10.21 3.40
N PRO A 122 2.20 -11.39 3.18
CA PRO A 122 2.94 -12.63 3.18
C PRO A 122 3.96 -12.64 2.03
N CYS A 123 5.20 -13.03 2.34
CA CYS A 123 6.20 -13.30 1.32
C CYS A 123 5.86 -14.62 0.62
N SER A 124 5.22 -14.57 -0.55
CA SER A 124 5.13 -15.75 -1.39
C SER A 124 6.52 -16.10 -1.91
N ALA A 125 6.98 -17.34 -1.73
CA ALA A 125 8.05 -17.88 -2.56
C ALA A 125 7.57 -17.73 -4.01
N GLY A 126 8.34 -17.03 -4.86
CA GLY A 126 7.92 -16.74 -6.22
C GLY A 126 7.38 -17.97 -6.93
N GLY A 127 6.22 -17.85 -7.57
CA GLY A 127 5.72 -18.85 -8.49
C GLY A 127 6.72 -18.98 -9.65
N GLY A 128 7.54 -20.01 -9.58
CA GLY A 128 8.24 -20.61 -10.70
C GLY A 128 7.69 -22.01 -10.89
N ASP A 129 6.70 -22.12 -11.78
CA ASP A 129 6.53 -23.31 -12.61
C ASP A 129 7.43 -23.15 -13.84
#